data_AF-A0A5K0VRC8-F1
#
_entry.id   AF-A0A5K0VRC8-F1
#
_cell.length_a   1.000
_cell.length_b   1.000
_cell.length_c   1.000
_cell.angle_alpha   90.00
_cell.angle_beta   90.00
_cell.angle_gamma   90.00
#
_symmetry.space_group_name_H-M   'P 1'
#
loop_
_entity.id
_entity.type
_entity.pdbx_description
1 polymer ?
#
loop_
_entity_poly.entity_id
_entity_poly.type
_entity_poly.pdbx_seq_one_letter_code
_entity_poly.pdbx_strand_id
1 'polypeptide(L)' 'EISRLENVRINLEEKLGHRVSLSGWAEAVGVDEKTLKDRLYFGWQCRDKLLKSTRSLVIYLAKGYQGRGISFDDLVQ' A
#
# COMPACT_ATOMS: atom_id res chain seq x y z
N GLU A 1 -9.08 0.61 4.47
CA GLU A 1 -9.43 -0.83 4.31
C GLU A 1 -8.22 -1.73 4.11
N ILE A 2 -7.40 -1.56 3.07
CA ILE A 2 -6.26 -2.45 2.84
C ILE A 2 -5.21 -2.43 3.96
N SER A 3 -4.93 -1.26 4.56
CA SER A 3 -4.03 -1.14 5.72
C SER A 3 -4.52 -1.93 6.93
N ARG A 4 -5.84 -2.05 7.12
CA ARG A 4 -6.41 -2.87 8.19
C ARG A 4 -6.16 -4.36 7.93
N LEU A 5 -6.37 -4.80 6.70
CA LEU A 5 -6.10 -6.19 6.30
C LEU A 5 -4.62 -6.52 6.48
N GLU A 6 -3.72 -5.63 6.06
CA GLU A 6 -2.27 -5.80 6.23
C GLU A 6 -1.86 -5.83 7.70
N ASN A 7 -2.42 -4.96 8.55
CA ASN A 7 -2.17 -5.00 10.00
C ASN A 7 -2.60 -6.33 10.62
N VAL A 8 -3.76 -6.87 10.22
CA VAL A 8 -4.20 -8.19 10.68
C VAL A 8 -3.22 -9.27 10.24
N ARG A 9 -2.71 -9.22 9.00
CA ARG A 9 -1.69 -10.16 8.51
C ARG A 9 -0.42 -10.06 9.33
N ILE A 10 0.12 -8.86 9.55
CA ILE A 10 1.35 -8.63 10.31
C ILE A 10 1.21 -9.18 11.73
N ASN A 11 0.12 -8.83 12.42
CA ASN A 11 -0.14 -9.33 13.78
C ASN A 11 -0.25 -10.86 13.85
N LEU A 12 -0.76 -11.51 12.80
CA LEU A 12 -0.84 -12.97 12.73
C LEU A 12 0.52 -13.59 12.44
N GLU A 13 1.30 -13.00 11.53
CA GLU A 13 2.66 -13.45 11.19
C GLU A 13 3.59 -13.33 12.41
N GLU A 14 3.45 -12.26 13.20
CA GLU A 14 4.18 -12.07 14.47
C GLU A 14 3.81 -13.12 15.52
N LYS A 15 2.52 -13.48 15.63
CA LYS A 15 2.04 -14.48 16.59
C LYS A 15 2.42 -15.92 16.20
N LEU A 16 2.40 -16.23 14.92
CA LEU A 16 2.65 -17.58 14.40
C LEU A 16 4.15 -17.82 14.13
N GLY A 17 4.96 -16.75 14.03
CA GLY A 17 6.38 -16.85 13.71
C GLY A 17 6.65 -17.30 12.27
N HIS A 18 5.61 -17.36 11.42
CA HIS A 18 5.70 -17.75 10.02
C HIS A 18 4.68 -16.98 9.17
N ARG A 19 4.83 -17.05 7.85
CA ARG A 19 3.86 -16.45 6.91
C ARG A 19 2.49 -17.09 7.07
N VAL A 20 1.45 -16.26 7.06
CA VAL A 20 0.06 -16.70 7.22
C VAL A 20 -0.49 -17.16 5.87
N SER A 21 -1.18 -18.30 5.85
CA SER A 21 -1.89 -18.75 4.65
C SER A 21 -3.06 -17.82 4.35
N LEU A 22 -3.45 -17.74 3.08
CA LEU A 22 -4.57 -16.89 2.69
C LEU A 22 -5.89 -17.32 3.37
N SER A 23 -6.06 -18.63 3.63
CA SER A 23 -7.16 -19.19 4.41
C SER A 23 -7.19 -18.68 5.86
N GLY A 24 -6.07 -18.76 6.59
CA GLY A 24 -5.97 -18.31 7.98
C GLY A 24 -6.11 -16.80 8.12
N TRP A 25 -5.69 -16.05 7.09
CA TRP A 25 -5.94 -14.61 7.05
C TRP A 25 -7.41 -14.29 6.82
N ALA A 26 -8.08 -15.01 5.92
CA ALA A 26 -9.51 -14.84 5.65
C ALA A 26 -10.35 -15.15 6.89
N GLU A 27 -10.02 -16.25 7.59
CA GLU A 27 -10.63 -16.63 8.86
C GLU A 27 -10.47 -15.55 9.93
N ALA A 28 -9.25 -15.02 10.11
CA ALA A 28 -8.98 -13.97 11.09
C ALA A 28 -9.69 -12.63 10.78
N VAL A 29 -10.01 -12.38 9.51
CA VAL A 29 -10.77 -11.20 9.05
C VAL A 29 -12.28 -11.47 9.04
N GLY A 30 -12.70 -12.73 9.19
CA GLY A 30 -14.11 -13.15 9.16
C GLY A 30 -14.74 -13.07 7.77
N VAL A 31 -13.97 -13.34 6.71
CA VAL A 31 -14.43 -13.33 5.32
C VAL A 31 -14.00 -14.61 4.60
N ASP A 32 -14.61 -14.91 3.46
CA ASP A 32 -14.12 -15.97 2.59
C ASP A 32 -12.85 -15.54 1.84
N GLU A 33 -12.05 -16.51 1.40
CA GLU A 33 -10.81 -16.28 0.68
C GLU A 33 -10.98 -15.48 -0.61
N LYS A 34 -12.11 -15.65 -1.31
CA LYS A 34 -12.38 -14.96 -2.58
C LYS A 34 -12.64 -13.48 -2.30
N THR A 35 -13.49 -13.17 -1.33
CA THR A 35 -13.72 -11.80 -0.86
C THR A 35 -12.44 -11.15 -0.35
N LEU A 36 -11.58 -11.88 0.36
CA LEU A 36 -10.29 -11.36 0.80
C LEU A 36 -9.40 -11.00 -0.41
N LYS A 37 -9.27 -11.89 -1.40
CA LYS A 37 -8.51 -11.63 -2.64
C LYS A 37 -9.03 -10.41 -3.38
N ASP A 38 -10.35 -10.30 -3.54
CA ASP A 38 -10.97 -9.19 -4.27
C ASP A 38 -10.71 -7.85 -3.56
N ARG A 39 -10.81 -7.82 -2.22
CA ARG A 39 -10.50 -6.63 -1.43
C ARG A 39 -9.03 -6.22 -1.51
N LEU A 40 -8.11 -7.19 -1.47
CA LEU A 40 -6.68 -6.93 -1.60
C LEU A 40 -6.34 -6.41 -3.00
N TYR A 41 -6.85 -7.07 -4.03
CA TYR A 41 -6.65 -6.64 -5.41
C TYR A 41 -7.16 -5.22 -5.62
N PHE A 42 -8.41 -4.94 -5.20
CA PHE A 42 -8.98 -3.61 -5.32
C PHE A 42 -8.16 -2.54 -4.57
N GLY A 43 -7.72 -2.83 -3.34
CA GLY A 43 -6.91 -1.90 -2.57
C GLY A 43 -5.54 -1.63 -3.21
N TRP A 44 -4.88 -2.64 -3.78
CA TRP A 44 -3.63 -2.45 -4.51
C TRP A 44 -3.82 -1.67 -5.81
N GLN A 45 -4.91 -1.92 -6.55
CA GLN A 45 -5.27 -1.13 -7.73
C GLN A 45 -5.53 0.34 -7.36
N CYS A 46 -6.22 0.59 -6.25
CA CYS A 46 -6.44 1.95 -5.75
C CYS A 46 -5.11 2.63 -5.38
N ARG A 47 -4.20 1.92 -4.70
CA ARG A 47 -2.87 2.45 -4.34
C ARG A 47 -2.05 2.78 -5.58
N ASP A 48 -2.01 1.88 -6.55
CA ASP A 48 -1.30 2.08 -7.81
C ASP A 48 -1.86 3.27 -8.60
N LYS A 49 -3.19 3.36 -8.71
CA LYS A 49 -3.85 4.48 -9.38
C LYS A 49 -3.58 5.81 -8.67
N LEU A 50 -3.60 5.82 -7.34
CA LEU A 50 -3.27 6.99 -6.55
C LEU A 50 -1.84 7.44 -6.85
N LEU A 51 -0.85 6.56 -6.72
CA LEU A 51 0.56 6.84 -6.97
C LEU A 51 0.80 7.40 -8.39
N LYS A 52 0.15 6.81 -9.39
CA LYS A 52 0.22 7.30 -10.78
C LYS A 52 -0.38 8.68 -10.94
N SER A 53 -1.53 8.94 -10.31
CA SER A 53 -2.23 10.24 -10.41
C SER A 53 -1.55 11.37 -9.63
N THR A 54 -0.89 11.06 -8.51
CA THR A 54 -0.24 12.08 -7.66
C THR A 54 1.13 12.51 -8.19
N ARG A 55 1.72 11.78 -9.14
CA ARG A 55 3.03 12.11 -9.71
C ARG A 55 3.09 13.53 -10.28
N SER A 56 2.06 13.96 -11.00
CA SER A 56 2.01 15.32 -11.55
C SER A 56 1.95 16.40 -10.46
N LEU A 57 1.31 16.12 -9.32
CA LEU A 57 1.29 17.02 -8.17
C LEU A 57 2.66 17.10 -7.50
N VAL A 58 3.33 15.96 -7.31
CA VAL A 58 4.71 15.92 -6.77
C VAL A 58 5.66 16.72 -7.66
N ILE A 59 5.59 16.53 -8.98
CA ILE A 59 6.38 17.29 -9.96
C ILE A 59 6.07 18.80 -9.87
N TYR A 60 4.80 19.17 -9.74
CA TYR A 60 4.39 20.57 -9.61
C TYR A 60 4.98 21.22 -8.35
N LEU A 61 4.92 20.52 -7.21
CA LEU A 61 5.48 21.00 -5.95
C LEU A 61 7.02 21.09 -6.01
N ALA A 62 7.70 20.09 -6.57
CA ALA A 62 9.15 20.04 -6.70
C ALA A 62 9.72 21.23 -7.50
N LYS A 63 9.00 21.70 -8.53
CA LYS A 63 9.37 22.92 -9.29
C LYS A 63 9.52 24.16 -8.39
N GLY A 64 8.73 24.27 -7.33
CA GLY A 64 8.81 25.40 -6.37
C GLY A 64 10.08 25.39 -5.51
N TYR A 65 10.80 24.27 -5.47
CA TYR A 65 12.05 24.09 -4.72
C TYR A 65 13.29 24.02 -5.63
N GLN A 66 13.11 24.15 -6.94
CA GLN A 66 14.21 24.16 -7.89
C GLN A 66 15.16 25.35 -7.62
N GLY A 67 16.47 25.14 -7.79
CA GLY A 67 17.48 26.18 -7.60
C GLY A 67 17.90 26.42 -6.15
N ARG A 68 17.45 25.59 -5.19
CA ARG A 68 17.83 25.68 -3.77
C ARG A 68 18.97 24.74 -3.37
N GLY A 69 19.77 24.27 -4.32
CA GLY A 69 20.94 23.40 -4.08
C GLY A 69 20.63 21.91 -3.93
N ILE A 70 19.38 21.49 -4.16
CA ILE A 70 18.97 20.07 -4.25
C ILE A 70 18.62 19.76 -5.70
N SER A 71 19.01 18.59 -6.21
CA SER A 71 18.71 18.19 -7.58
C SER A 71 17.20 17.95 -7.75
N PHE A 72 16.68 18.15 -8.96
CA PHE A 72 15.25 17.94 -9.22
C PHE A 72 14.85 16.47 -9.08
N ASP A 73 15.74 15.54 -9.43
CA ASP A 73 15.51 14.10 -9.27
C ASP A 73 15.38 13.72 -7.79
N ASP A 74 16.21 14.30 -6.92
CA ASP A 74 16.11 14.09 -5.46
C ASP A 74 14.80 14.64 -4.88
N LEU A 75 14.21 15.66 -5.50
CA LEU A 75 12.92 16.24 -5.07
C LEU A 75 11.70 15.40 -5.49
N VAL A 76 11.85 14.49 -6.46
CA VAL A 76 10.75 13.70 -7.05
C VAL A 76 10.84 12.21 -6.70
N GLN A 77 11.88 11.80 -5.98
CA GLN A 77 12.13 10.42 -5.52
C GLN A 77 11.06 9.91 -4.56
#